data_AF-A0A6B3H6W2-F1
#
_entry.id   AF-A0A6B3H6W2-F1
#
_cell.length_a   1.000
_cell.length_b   1.000
_cell.length_c   1.000
_cell.angle_alpha   90.00
_cell.angle_beta   90.00
_cell.angle_gamma   90.00
#
_symmetry.space_group_name_H-M   'P 1'
#
loop_
_entity.id
_entity.type
_entity.pdbx_description
1 polymer ?
#
loop_
_entity_poly.entity_id
_entity_poly.type
_entity_poly.pdbx_seq_one_letter_code
_entity_poly.pdbx_strand_id
1 'polypeptide(L)' 'PVVYWRPGCTYCLRLRLRLGRDASRLHWVDIWRDPAGAAAVRAATGGDETVPTVVVADRPHVNPDPAWVRGRLPPRT' A
#
# COMPACT_ATOMS: atom_id res chain seq x y z
N PRO A 1 -2.60 2.99 -8.02
CA PRO A 1 -2.05 1.93 -7.15
C PRO A 1 -2.88 1.75 -5.87
N VAL A 2 -2.95 0.53 -5.36
CA VAL A 2 -3.64 0.20 -4.10
C VAL A 2 -2.60 0.01 -3.00
N VAL A 3 -2.83 0.58 -1.83
CA VAL A 3 -1.98 0.43 -0.64
C VAL A 3 -2.81 -0.23 0.45
N TYR A 4 -2.40 -1.44 0.81
CA TYR A 4 -2.96 -2.17 1.94
C TYR A 4 -2.23 -1.75 3.23
N TRP A 5 -3.00 -1.39 4.24
CA TRP A 5 -2.51 -0.91 5.52
C TRP A 5 -3.40 -1.41 6.67
N ARG A 6 -2.97 -1.20 7.92
CA ARG A 6 -3.77 -1.45 9.12
C ARG A 6 -3.49 -0.38 10.20
N PRO A 7 -4.41 -0.15 11.14
CA PRO A 7 -4.18 0.72 12.29
C PRO A 7 -2.92 0.32 13.07
N GLY A 8 -2.15 1.31 13.54
CA GLY A 8 -0.90 1.07 14.29
C GLY A 8 0.32 0.72 13.43
N CYS A 9 0.20 0.64 12.10
CA CYS A 9 1.33 0.39 11.20
C CYS A 9 2.25 1.62 11.06
N THR A 10 3.39 1.62 11.76
CA THR A 10 4.39 2.71 11.71
C THR A 10 4.95 2.94 10.30
N TYR A 11 5.20 1.87 9.54
CA TYR A 11 5.69 1.96 8.16
C TYR A 11 4.65 2.55 7.21
N CYS A 12 3.37 2.24 7.40
CA CYS A 12 2.27 2.79 6.61
C CYS A 12 2.11 4.29 6.87
N LEU A 13 2.20 4.71 8.13
CA LEU A 13 2.21 6.14 8.49
C LEU A 13 3.41 6.85 7.86
N ARG A 14 4.62 6.25 7.95
CA ARG A 14 5.84 6.79 7.35
C ARG A 14 5.70 6.93 5.82
N LEU A 15 5.17 5.90 5.15
CA LEU A 15 4.93 5.92 3.70
C LEU A 15 3.99 7.07 3.34
N ARG A 16 2.86 7.20 4.04
CA ARG A 16 1.88 8.28 3.82
C ARG A 16 2.50 9.67 4.03
N LEU A 17 3.26 9.87 5.10
CA LEU A 17 3.96 11.12 5.38
C LEU A 17 4.99 11.47 4.31
N ARG A 18 5.78 10.49 3.87
CA ARG A 18 6.78 10.70 2.81
C ARG A 18 6.10 11.05 1.49
N LEU A 19 5.02 10.38 1.12
CA LEU A 19 4.27 10.68 -0.10
C LEU A 19 3.60 12.07 -0.05
N GLY A 20 3.24 12.57 1.12
CA GLY A 20 2.70 13.93 1.28
C GLY A 20 1.41 14.12 0.46
N ARG A 21 1.36 15.17 -0.37
CA ARG A 21 0.19 15.46 -1.23
C ARG A 21 -0.12 14.36 -2.23
N ASP A 22 0.87 13.56 -2.62
CA ASP A 22 0.65 12.46 -3.53
C ASP A 22 -0.07 11.26 -2.88
N ALA A 23 -0.11 11.20 -1.55
CA ALA A 23 -0.75 10.10 -0.84
C ALA A 23 -2.26 10.00 -1.15
N SER A 24 -2.93 11.12 -1.45
CA SER A 24 -4.36 11.13 -1.81
C SER A 24 -4.65 10.53 -3.18
N ARG A 25 -3.60 10.32 -3.99
CA ARG A 25 -3.69 9.74 -5.35
C ARG A 25 -3.61 8.21 -5.34
N LEU A 26 -3.36 7.63 -4.17
CA LEU A 26 -3.35 6.20 -3.92
C LEU A 26 -4.67 5.78 -3.29
N HIS A 27 -5.10 4.56 -3.60
CA HIS A 27 -6.25 3.96 -2.95
C HIS A 27 -5.79 3.21 -1.69
N TRP A 28 -6.29 3.58 -0.52
CA TRP A 28 -5.87 3.01 0.77
C TRP A 28 -6.92 2.05 1.28
N VAL A 29 -6.55 0.77 1.46
CA VAL A 29 -7.44 -0.29 1.94
C VAL A 29 -6.98 -0.74 3.32
N ASP A 30 -7.86 -0.62 4.30
CA ASP A 30 -7.63 -1.13 5.65
C ASP A 30 -7.98 -2.63 5.69
N ILE A 31 -6.96 -3.47 5.82
CA ILE A 31 -7.13 -4.93 5.79
C ILE A 31 -7.87 -5.49 7.01
N TRP A 32 -7.98 -4.73 8.11
CA TRP A 32 -8.80 -5.15 9.25
C TRP A 32 -10.30 -4.98 8.99
N ARG A 33 -10.66 -4.08 8.08
CA ARG A 33 -12.06 -3.82 7.72
C ARG A 33 -12.47 -4.53 6.43
N ASP A 34 -11.50 -4.84 5.59
CA ASP A 34 -11.72 -5.50 4.31
C ASP A 34 -11.07 -6.91 4.30
N PRO A 35 -11.88 -7.99 4.45
CA PRO A 35 -11.35 -9.35 4.40
C PRO A 35 -10.79 -9.71 3.01
N ALA A 36 -11.26 -9.10 1.93
CA ALA A 36 -10.68 -9.29 0.60
C ALA A 36 -9.31 -8.62 0.49
N GLY A 37 -9.16 -7.44 1.11
CA GLY A 37 -7.86 -6.78 1.25
C GLY A 37 -6.86 -7.61 2.05
N ALA A 38 -7.29 -8.22 3.17
CA ALA A 38 -6.46 -9.15 3.93
C ALA A 38 -6.05 -10.37 3.10
N ALA A 39 -6.98 -10.97 2.34
CA ALA A 39 -6.68 -12.08 1.45
C ALA A 39 -5.65 -11.71 0.37
N ALA A 40 -5.75 -10.51 -0.21
CA ALA A 40 -4.78 -10.01 -1.19
C ALA A 40 -3.37 -9.85 -0.58
N VAL A 41 -3.25 -9.37 0.66
CA VAL A 41 -1.96 -9.26 1.36
C VAL A 41 -1.38 -10.64 1.68
N ARG A 42 -2.20 -11.59 2.14
CA ARG A 42 -1.76 -12.97 2.40
C ARG A 42 -1.27 -13.65 1.12
N ALA A 43 -2.00 -13.50 0.02
CA ALA A 43 -1.58 -14.01 -1.28
C ALA A 43 -0.27 -13.37 -1.76
N ALA A 44 -0.06 -12.08 -1.49
CA ALA A 44 1.15 -11.36 -1.86
C ALA A 44 2.40 -11.72 -1.04
N THR A 45 2.23 -12.15 0.21
CA THR A 45 3.32 -12.31 1.18
C THR A 45 3.59 -13.77 1.54
N GLY A 46 2.83 -14.72 0.99
CA GLY A 46 2.98 -16.16 1.27
C GLY A 46 2.24 -16.63 2.52
N GLY A 47 1.20 -15.90 2.95
CA GLY A 47 0.33 -16.27 4.07
C GLY A 47 0.25 -15.22 5.18
N ASP A 48 1.14 -14.24 5.18
CA ASP A 48 1.24 -13.22 6.23
C ASP A 48 0.36 -11.98 5.96
N GLU A 49 0.12 -11.18 7.00
CA GLU A 49 -0.55 -9.87 6.88
C GLU A 49 0.45 -8.73 6.95
N THR A 50 1.52 -8.85 6.18
CA THR A 50 2.63 -7.88 6.17
C THR A 50 2.23 -6.61 5.41
N VAL A 51 2.30 -5.48 6.12
CA VAL A 51 1.94 -4.16 5.62
C VAL A 51 3.06 -3.15 5.90
N PRO A 52 3.25 -2.10 5.07
CA PRO A 52 2.44 -1.73 3.91
C PRO A 52 2.71 -2.63 2.70
N THR A 53 1.66 -3.08 2.03
CA THR A 53 1.76 -3.79 0.74
C THR A 53 1.13 -2.93 -0.34
N VAL A 54 1.88 -2.63 -1.40
CA VAL A 54 1.43 -1.77 -2.51
C VAL A 54 1.27 -2.62 -3.77
N VAL A 55 0.09 -2.58 -4.37
CA VAL A 55 -0.20 -3.23 -5.65
C VAL A 55 -0.18 -2.20 -6.77
N VAL A 56 0.69 -2.44 -7.75
CA VAL A 56 0.83 -1.63 -8.96
C VAL A 56 0.77 -2.60 -10.14
N ALA A 57 -0.15 -2.39 -11.09
CA ALA A 57 -0.32 -3.24 -12.28
C ALA A 57 -0.34 -4.74 -11.91
N ASP A 58 -1.21 -5.10 -10.96
CA ASP A 58 -1.40 -6.46 -10.43
C ASP A 58 -0.17 -7.12 -9.79
N ARG A 59 0.91 -6.36 -9.59
CA ARG A 59 2.11 -6.83 -8.90
C ARG A 59 2.18 -6.27 -7.48
N PRO A 60 2.16 -7.13 -6.44
CA PRO A 60 2.35 -6.70 -5.08
C PRO A 60 3.81 -6.41 -4.76
N HIS A 61 4.03 -5.36 -3.98
CA HIS A 61 5.32 -4.94 -3.47
C HIS A 61 5.20 -4.73 -1.97
N VAL A 62 5.94 -5.52 -1.19
CA VAL A 62 5.89 -5.48 0.28
C VAL A 62 6.90 -4.45 0.77
N ASN A 63 6.44 -3.52 1.60
CA ASN A 63 7.19 -2.42 2.18
C ASN A 63 8.10 -1.66 1.18
N PRO A 64 7.56 -1.14 0.06
CA PRO A 64 8.37 -0.50 -0.96
C PRO A 64 8.90 0.88 -0.52
N ASP A 65 9.98 1.31 -1.17
CA ASP A 65 10.53 2.64 -0.98
C ASP A 65 9.53 3.75 -1.41
N PRO A 66 9.32 4.82 -0.61
CA PRO A 66 8.38 5.88 -0.96
C PRO A 66 8.70 6.58 -2.29
N ALA A 67 9.98 6.75 -2.65
CA ALA A 67 10.37 7.34 -3.93
C ALA A 67 10.00 6.42 -5.11
N TRP A 68 10.16 5.11 -4.95
CA TRP A 68 9.67 4.14 -5.93
C TRP A 68 8.15 4.26 -6.10
N VAL A 69 7.38 4.35 -5.01
CA VAL A 69 5.91 4.50 -5.07
C VAL A 69 5.51 5.78 -5.82
N ARG A 70 6.21 6.91 -5.60
CA ARG A 70 5.95 8.15 -6.36
C ARG A 70 6.11 7.97 -7.87
N GLY A 71 7.14 7.22 -8.28
CA GLY A 71 7.38 6.89 -9.69
C GLY A 71 6.30 5.99 -10.33
N ARG A 72 5.40 5.41 -9.52
CA ARG A 72 4.28 4.55 -9.98
C ARG A 72 2.93 5.26 -9.97
N LEU A 73 2.90 6.55 -9.63
CA LEU A 73 1.67 7.32 -9.69
C LEU A 73 1.32 7.60 -11.15
N PRO A 74 0.02 7.60 -11.52
CA PRO A 74 -0.39 8.03 -12.84
C PRO A 74 0.05 9.49 -13.09
N PRO A 75 0.11 9.99 -14.33
CA PRO A 75 0.32 11.41 -14.58
C PRO A 75 -0.80 12.25 -13.90
N ARG A 76 -0.49 13.49 -13.50
CA ARG A 76 -1.55 14.45 -13.12
C ARG A 76 -2.18 14.94 -14.42
N THR A 77 -3.40 14.49 -14.69
CA THR A 77 -4.27 15.10 -15.71
C THR A 77 -4.68 16.50 -15.26
#